data_AF-A0A430QW51-F1
#
_entry.id   AF-A0A430QW51-F1
#
_cell.length_a   1.000
_cell.length_b   1.000
_cell.length_c   1.000
_cell.angle_alpha   90.00
_cell.angle_beta   90.00
_cell.angle_gamma   90.00
#
_symmetry.space_group_name_H-M   'P 1'
#
loop_
_entity.id
_entity.type
_entity.pdbx_description
1 polymer ?
#
loop_
_entity_poly.entity_id
_entity_poly.type
_entity_poly.pdbx_seq_one_letter_code
_entity_poly.pdbx_strand_id
1 'polypeptide(L)'
;MTLKEAQLGVDEALKAYEACVEREALEYGEEYERVTFMEYEAPAPDPCAEAFSRLVAAVRAYEKASGRRDDLDLGALRNQVYEALDRG
;
A
#
# COMPACT_ATOMS: atom_id res chain seq x y z
N MET A 1 7.43 -21.19 0.17
CA MET A 1 7.16 -20.08 1.11
C MET A 1 6.15 -20.61 2.12
N THR A 2 6.50 -20.60 3.40
CA THR A 2 5.58 -20.95 4.47
C THR A 2 4.63 -19.78 4.76
N LEU A 3 3.50 -20.06 5.41
CA LEU A 3 2.53 -19.05 5.83
C LEU A 3 3.18 -17.94 6.66
N LYS A 4 4.11 -18.32 7.55
CA LYS A 4 4.80 -17.39 8.44
C LYS A 4 5.81 -16.50 7.71
N GLU A 5 6.52 -17.03 6.72
CA GLU A 5 7.38 -16.23 5.84
C GLU A 5 6.56 -15.26 4.99
N ALA A 6 5.39 -15.69 4.51
CA ALA A 6 4.50 -14.82 3.74
C ALA A 6 3.90 -13.70 4.62
N GLN A 7 3.54 -14.00 5.87
CA GLN A 7 3.06 -13.00 6.83
C GLN A 7 4.13 -11.94 7.10
N LEU A 8 5.38 -12.36 7.33
CA LEU A 8 6.49 -11.44 7.52
C LEU A 8 6.68 -10.52 6.30
N GLY A 9 6.54 -11.07 5.09
CA GLY A 9 6.61 -10.29 3.86
C GLY A 9 5.49 -9.26 3.73
N VAL A 10 4.29 -9.55 4.24
CA VAL A 10 3.20 -8.56 4.32
C VAL A 10 3.56 -7.45 5.31
N ASP A 11 4.04 -7.80 6.51
CA ASP A 11 4.42 -6.81 7.52
C ASP A 11 5.53 -5.87 7.05
N GLU A 12 6.53 -6.42 6.35
CA GLU A 12 7.62 -5.63 5.76
C GLU A 12 7.11 -4.69 4.65
N ALA A 13 6.23 -5.18 3.78
CA ALA A 13 5.65 -4.38 2.71
C ALA A 13 4.72 -3.27 3.26
N LEU A 14 3.98 -3.56 4.34
CA LEU A 14 3.12 -2.60 5.01
C LEU A 14 3.96 -1.45 5.59
N LYS A 15 5.02 -1.79 6.35
CA LYS A 15 5.95 -0.79 6.89
C LYS A 15 6.63 0.05 5.81
N ALA A 16 6.99 -0.58 4.69
CA ALA A 16 7.61 0.14 3.57
C ALA A 16 6.64 1.14 2.91
N TYR A 17 5.36 0.79 2.82
CA TYR A 17 4.32 1.69 2.33
C TYR A 17 4.07 2.82 3.32
N GLU A 18 3.90 2.53 4.62
CA GLU A 18 3.73 3.55 5.66
C GLU A 18 4.91 4.52 5.69
N ALA A 19 6.15 4.02 5.66
CA ALA A 19 7.34 4.87 5.60
C ALA A 19 7.47 5.67 4.30
N CYS A 20 6.81 5.27 3.21
CA CYS A 20 6.72 6.07 2.00
C CYS A 20 5.75 7.24 2.20
N VAL A 21 4.55 6.95 2.71
CA VAL A 21 3.51 7.95 3.01
C VAL A 21 4.00 8.96 4.05
N GLU A 22 4.69 8.50 5.11
CA GLU A 22 5.26 9.39 6.13
C GLU A 22 6.35 10.29 5.57
N ARG A 23 7.18 9.79 4.64
CA ARG A 23 8.20 10.63 3.97
C ARG A 23 7.58 11.66 3.05
N GLU A 24 6.53 11.30 2.32
CA GLU A 24 5.76 12.25 1.52
C GLU A 24 5.13 13.34 2.41
N ALA A 25 4.52 12.95 3.54
CA ALA A 25 3.94 13.89 4.49
C ALA A 25 4.99 14.84 5.11
N LEU A 26 6.21 14.35 5.37
CA LEU A 26 7.33 15.16 5.87
C LEU A 26 7.92 16.09 4.79
N GLU A 27 7.97 15.65 3.54
CA GLU A 27 8.52 16.43 2.41
C GLU A 27 7.58 17.58 1.98
N TYR A 28 6.26 17.42 2.19
CA TYR A 28 5.24 18.43 1.86
C TYR A 28 4.70 19.21 3.09
N GLY A 29 5.40 19.13 4.23
CA GLY A 29 4.94 19.52 5.57
C GLY A 29 4.67 21.00 5.87
N GLU A 30 4.73 21.95 4.92
CA GLU A 30 4.41 23.38 5.18
C GLU A 30 3.63 24.12 4.05
N GLU A 31 3.24 23.49 2.93
CA GLU A 31 2.44 24.15 1.87
C GLU A 31 1.23 23.32 1.40
N TYR A 32 0.50 22.70 2.33
CA TYR A 32 -0.78 22.05 2.01
C TYR A 32 -1.98 23.03 1.92
N GLU A 33 -1.73 24.34 1.91
CA GLU A 33 -2.72 25.39 1.61
C GLU A 33 -2.29 26.25 0.41
N ARG A 34 -2.44 25.70 -0.81
CA ARG A 34 -2.52 26.33 -2.16
C ARG A 34 -1.82 25.36 -3.11
N VAL A 35 -2.47 24.61 -3.99
CA VAL A 35 -3.31 25.06 -5.09
C VAL A 35 -4.13 23.85 -5.57
N THR A 36 -5.41 23.81 -5.23
CA THR A 36 -6.42 23.02 -5.96
C THR A 36 -6.70 23.70 -7.30
N PHE A 37 -5.80 23.63 -8.27
CA PHE A 37 -6.07 24.19 -9.60
C PHE A 37 -5.20 23.54 -10.70
N MET A 38 -5.86 22.64 -11.45
CA MET A 38 -5.88 22.51 -12.91
C MET A 38 -5.92 21.03 -13.30
N GLU A 39 -7.08 20.58 -13.76
CA GLU A 39 -7.20 19.38 -14.59
C GLU A 39 -6.28 19.52 -15.81
N TYR A 40 -5.44 18.52 -16.13
CA TYR A 40 -5.19 17.98 -17.47
C TYR A 40 -4.13 16.86 -17.44
N GLU A 41 -4.52 15.69 -17.95
CA GLU A 41 -3.72 14.55 -18.48
C GLU A 41 -2.58 13.95 -17.63
N ALA A 42 -2.88 12.76 -17.08
CA ALA A 42 -2.04 11.87 -16.27
C ALA A 42 -1.91 12.31 -14.79
N PRO A 43 -2.58 11.61 -13.83
CA PRO A 43 -2.28 11.82 -12.42
C PRO A 43 -0.77 11.64 -12.23
N ALA A 44 -0.14 12.55 -11.48
CA ALA A 44 1.26 12.40 -11.11
C ALA A 44 1.43 10.97 -10.54
N PRO A 45 2.48 10.22 -10.94
CA PRO A 45 2.68 8.89 -10.43
C PRO A 45 2.79 8.99 -8.91
N ASP A 46 1.84 8.37 -8.21
CA ASP A 46 1.86 8.29 -6.76
C ASP A 46 3.21 7.66 -6.36
N PRO A 47 4.07 8.38 -5.63
CA PRO A 47 5.44 7.92 -5.37
C PRO A 47 5.45 6.67 -4.47
N CYS A 48 4.32 6.37 -3.82
CA CYS A 48 4.11 5.18 -3.00
C CYS A 48 3.34 4.06 -3.74
N ALA A 49 2.92 4.26 -4.99
CA ALA A 49 2.23 3.24 -5.80
C ALA A 49 3.01 1.93 -5.94
N GLU A 50 4.34 2.00 -6.08
CA GLU A 50 5.18 0.81 -6.15
C GLU A 50 5.20 0.05 -4.82
N ALA A 51 5.28 0.77 -3.70
CA ALA A 51 5.22 0.19 -2.36
C ALA A 51 3.85 -0.45 -2.09
N PHE A 52 2.77 0.21 -2.51
CA PHE A 52 1.42 -0.34 -2.43
C PHE A 52 1.26 -1.60 -3.29
N SER A 53 1.77 -1.57 -4.52
CA SER A 53 1.74 -2.74 -5.42
C SER A 53 2.50 -3.93 -4.82
N ARG A 54 3.62 -3.67 -4.13
CA ARG A 54 4.37 -4.71 -3.38
C ARG A 54 3.56 -5.25 -2.20
N LEU A 55 2.84 -4.41 -1.46
CA LEU A 55 1.94 -4.84 -0.39
C LEU A 55 0.83 -5.75 -0.92
N VAL A 56 0.17 -5.38 -2.02
CA VAL A 56 -0.86 -6.21 -2.67
C VAL A 56 -0.26 -7.54 -3.13
N ALA A 57 0.92 -7.55 -3.73
CA ALA A 57 1.59 -8.78 -4.14
C ALA A 57 1.96 -9.68 -2.95
N ALA A 58 2.40 -9.10 -1.83
CA ALA A 58 2.69 -9.83 -0.59
C ALA A 58 1.44 -10.48 -0.01
N VAL A 59 0.30 -9.77 0.00
CA VAL A 59 -0.99 -10.33 0.45
C VAL A 59 -1.44 -11.47 -0.47
N ARG A 60 -1.30 -11.34 -1.79
CA ARG A 60 -1.56 -12.45 -2.74
C ARG A 60 -0.68 -13.67 -2.44
N ALA A 61 0.59 -13.46 -2.10
CA ALA A 61 1.50 -14.55 -1.75
C ALA A 61 1.09 -15.25 -0.44
N TYR A 62 0.60 -14.48 0.53
CA TYR A 62 0.03 -15.00 1.78
C TYR A 62 -1.22 -15.86 1.54
N GLU A 63 -2.14 -15.39 0.69
CA GLU A 63 -3.32 -16.18 0.31
C GLU A 63 -2.94 -17.48 -0.44
N LYS A 64 -1.95 -17.42 -1.34
CA LYS A 64 -1.41 -18.61 -2.02
C LYS A 64 -0.75 -19.60 -1.05
N ALA A 65 -0.23 -19.12 0.08
CA ALA A 65 0.30 -19.95 1.16
C ALA A 65 -0.81 -20.53 2.07
N SER A 66 -2.08 -20.48 1.64
CA SER A 66 -3.29 -20.88 2.39
C SER A 66 -3.64 -19.99 3.58
N GLY A 67 -3.10 -18.77 3.64
CA GLY A 67 -3.51 -17.75 4.61
C GLY A 67 -4.85 -17.11 4.22
N ARG A 68 -5.58 -16.57 5.19
CA ARG A 68 -6.77 -15.75 4.91
C ARG A 68 -6.41 -14.29 5.05
N ARG A 69 -6.71 -13.47 4.04
CA ARG A 69 -6.46 -12.02 4.08
C ARG A 69 -7.07 -11.31 5.29
N ASP A 70 -8.10 -11.88 5.93
CA ASP A 70 -8.72 -11.38 7.17
C ASP A 70 -7.86 -11.59 8.43
N ASP A 71 -6.86 -12.47 8.38
CA ASP A 71 -5.91 -12.71 9.48
C ASP A 71 -4.77 -11.66 9.50
N LEU A 72 -4.68 -10.80 8.47
CA LEU A 72 -3.67 -9.76 8.34
C LEU A 72 -4.18 -8.44 8.94
N ASP A 73 -3.35 -7.80 9.77
CA ASP A 73 -3.64 -6.46 10.29
C ASP A 73 -3.20 -5.40 9.28
N LEU A 74 -4.10 -5.06 8.35
CA LEU A 74 -3.87 -4.04 7.32
C LEU A 74 -4.34 -2.64 7.74
N GLY A 75 -4.89 -2.49 8.97
CA GLY A 75 -5.40 -1.22 9.48
C GLY A 75 -6.34 -0.48 8.51
N ALA A 76 -6.06 0.81 8.30
CA ALA A 76 -6.84 1.68 7.42
C ALA A 76 -6.74 1.29 5.92
N LEU A 77 -5.70 0.55 5.53
CA LEU A 77 -5.44 0.17 4.14
C LEU A 77 -6.20 -1.09 3.71
N ARG A 78 -6.85 -1.79 4.66
CA ARG A 78 -7.57 -3.05 4.41
C ARG A 78 -8.49 -2.95 3.18
N ASN A 79 -9.34 -1.93 3.13
CA ASN A 79 -10.32 -1.79 2.04
C ASN A 79 -9.63 -1.55 0.70
N GLN A 80 -8.61 -0.69 0.66
CA GLN A 80 -7.86 -0.37 -0.56
C GLN A 80 -7.11 -1.60 -1.10
N VAL A 81 -6.44 -2.33 -0.20
CA VAL A 81 -5.73 -3.56 -0.56
C VAL A 81 -6.72 -4.61 -1.08
N TYR A 82 -7.87 -4.79 -0.43
CA TYR A 82 -8.87 -5.76 -0.88
C TYR A 82 -9.48 -5.39 -2.23
N GLU A 83 -9.81 -4.12 -2.46
CA GLU A 83 -10.26 -3.66 -3.78
C GLU A 83 -9.21 -3.90 -4.86
N ALA A 84 -7.93 -3.62 -4.57
CA ALA A 84 -6.83 -3.87 -5.51
C ALA A 84 -6.60 -5.37 -5.76
N LEU A 85 -6.85 -6.22 -4.76
CA LEU A 85 -6.83 -7.67 -4.92
C LEU A 85 -7.98 -8.14 -5.81
N ASP A 86 -9.20 -7.65 -5.59
CA ASP A 86 -10.39 -8.10 -6.33
C ASP A 86 -10.43 -7.60 -7.79
N ARG A 87 -9.72 -6.50 -8.11
CA ARG A 87 -9.66 -5.92 -9.47
C ARG A 87 -8.67 -6.60 -10.43
N GLY A 88 -7.80 -7.51 -9.98
CA GLY A 88 -6.76 -8.13 -10.82
C GLY A 88 -6.50 -9.58 -10.51
#